data_AF-A0A7Y7YRS6-F1
#
_entry.id   AF-A0A7Y7YRS6-F1
#
_cell.length_a   1.000
_cell.length_b   1.000
_cell.length_c   1.000
_cell.angle_alpha   90.00
_cell.angle_beta   90.00
_cell.angle_gamma   90.00
#
_symmetry.space_group_name_H-M   'P 1'
#
loop_
_entity.id
_entity.type
_entity.pdbx_description
1 polymer ?
#
loop_
_entity_poly.entity_id
_entity_poly.type
_entity_poly.pdbx_seq_one_letter_code
_entity_poly.pdbx_strand_id
1 'polypeptide(L)'
;MKNRVAVVICGVSMLLSGCAGVAADHRAEQQKKYNDLSKCEPIEAIGSASQPTKELLVSKLKSGAIAASDDNFIADTKAKTLQMVGWNDSVFDSIATCRVNNRQARIDAIKPIFDGVKLKTKDKDERRALIEAYSSWEAYLMSLTAAAKQDFESKLSYYKNM
;
A
#
# COMPACT_ATOMS: atom_id res chain seq x y z
N MET A 1 67.44 -15.32 51.44
CA MET A 1 67.09 -14.16 50.57
C MET A 1 66.63 -14.68 49.22
N LYS A 2 65.69 -13.95 48.60
CA LYS A 2 65.06 -14.12 47.27
C LYS A 2 63.74 -14.91 47.23
N ASN A 3 62.69 -14.17 47.58
CA ASN A 3 61.38 -14.14 46.92
C ASN A 3 61.49 -14.37 45.40
N ARG A 4 60.60 -15.20 44.84
CA ARG A 4 59.86 -14.91 43.59
C ARG A 4 58.50 -15.63 43.62
N VAL A 5 57.45 -14.87 43.91
CA VAL A 5 56.06 -15.22 43.62
C VAL A 5 55.88 -15.07 42.11
N ALA A 6 55.63 -16.17 41.42
CA ALA A 6 55.23 -16.15 40.01
C ALA A 6 53.70 -15.89 39.95
N VAL A 7 53.34 -14.62 39.85
CA VAL A 7 51.98 -14.21 39.48
C VAL A 7 51.81 -14.49 38.00
N VAL A 8 51.05 -15.54 37.67
CA VAL A 8 50.55 -15.78 36.30
C VAL A 8 49.43 -14.78 36.07
N ILE A 9 49.80 -13.62 35.53
CA ILE A 9 48.84 -12.63 35.02
C ILE A 9 48.21 -13.26 33.77
N CYS A 10 46.94 -13.68 33.89
CA CYS A 10 46.09 -13.98 32.75
C CYS A 10 46.04 -12.75 31.84
N GLY A 11 46.81 -12.80 30.76
CA GLY A 11 46.72 -11.84 29.66
C GLY A 11 45.40 -12.04 28.93
N VAL A 12 44.32 -11.43 29.43
CA VAL A 12 43.14 -11.12 28.62
C VAL A 12 43.42 -9.76 27.98
N SER A 13 44.24 -9.77 26.94
CA SER A 13 44.32 -8.68 25.97
C SER A 13 43.09 -8.76 25.06
N MET A 14 41.89 -8.53 25.60
CA MET A 14 40.73 -8.28 24.76
C MET A 14 40.90 -6.89 24.14
N LEU A 15 41.40 -6.89 22.92
CA LEU A 15 41.34 -5.77 22.00
C LEU A 15 39.88 -5.26 21.96
N LEU A 16 39.63 -4.12 22.60
CA LEU A 16 38.37 -3.36 22.52
C LEU A 16 38.22 -2.66 21.15
N SER A 17 38.41 -3.38 20.05
CA SER A 17 38.26 -2.86 18.68
C SER A 17 37.18 -3.60 17.89
N GLY A 18 36.11 -4.06 18.56
CA GLY A 18 35.06 -4.90 17.96
C GLY A 18 33.66 -4.29 17.85
N CYS A 19 33.30 -3.23 18.58
CA CYS A 19 31.90 -2.75 18.60
C CYS A 19 31.59 -1.60 17.63
N ALA A 20 32.60 -0.94 17.05
CA ALA A 20 32.38 0.18 16.13
C ALA A 20 31.95 -0.27 14.72
N GLY A 21 32.54 -1.35 14.19
CA GLY A 21 32.18 -1.92 12.88
C GLY A 21 30.78 -2.54 12.87
N VAL A 22 30.48 -3.36 13.89
CA VAL A 22 29.17 -4.04 14.02
C VAL A 22 28.02 -3.04 14.19
N ALA A 23 28.23 -1.93 14.90
CA ALA A 23 27.22 -0.88 15.06
C ALA A 23 27.01 -0.05 13.78
N ALA A 24 28.07 0.19 12.99
CA ALA A 24 27.96 0.90 11.71
C ALA A 24 27.24 0.05 10.65
N ASP A 25 27.57 -1.24 10.57
CA ASP A 25 26.94 -2.19 9.65
C ASP A 25 25.45 -2.39 9.97
N HIS A 26 25.11 -2.50 11.26
CA HIS A 26 23.72 -2.62 11.70
C HIS A 26 22.88 -1.36 11.37
N ARG A 27 23.45 -0.17 11.50
CA ARG A 27 22.78 1.09 11.13
C ARG A 27 22.58 1.22 9.62
N ALA A 28 23.56 0.81 8.83
CA ALA A 28 23.45 0.81 7.37
C ALA A 28 22.37 -0.18 6.89
N GLU A 29 22.30 -1.37 7.50
CA GLU A 29 21.26 -2.36 7.20
C GLU A 29 19.86 -1.86 7.59
N GLN A 30 19.71 -1.25 8.76
CA GLN A 30 18.45 -0.63 9.19
C GLN A 30 18.01 0.50 8.25
N GLN A 31 18.92 1.40 7.87
CA GLN A 31 18.60 2.47 6.94
C GLN A 31 18.18 1.94 5.57
N LYS A 32 18.84 0.88 5.08
CA LYS A 32 18.45 0.21 3.84
C LYS A 32 17.03 -0.37 3.94
N LYS A 33 16.71 -1.06 5.04
CA LYS A 33 15.35 -1.58 5.30
C LYS A 33 14.31 -0.46 5.31
N TYR A 34 14.60 0.66 5.96
CA TYR A 34 13.71 1.83 5.94
C TYR A 34 13.50 2.39 4.53
N ASN A 35 14.58 2.54 3.75
CA ASN A 35 14.51 3.04 2.37
C ASN A 35 13.73 2.10 1.44
N ASP A 36 13.82 0.78 1.67
CA ASP A 36 13.06 -0.19 0.88
C ASP A 36 11.57 -0.18 1.24
N LEU A 37 11.24 -0.01 2.53
CA LEU A 37 9.85 0.10 3.00
C LEU A 37 9.19 1.42 2.58
N SER A 38 9.94 2.53 2.52
CA SER A 38 9.43 3.85 2.14
C SER A 38 9.04 3.98 0.66
N LYS A 39 9.49 3.04 -0.20
CA LYS A 39 9.16 3.08 -1.63
C LYS A 39 7.67 2.96 -1.86
N CYS A 40 7.11 3.95 -2.54
CA CYS A 40 5.77 3.90 -3.10
C CYS A 40 5.87 3.42 -4.55
N GLU A 41 5.23 2.29 -4.87
CA GLU A 41 5.15 1.84 -6.25
C GLU A 41 4.07 2.65 -6.98
N PRO A 42 4.40 3.27 -8.12
CA PRO A 42 3.43 4.01 -8.90
C PRO A 42 2.37 3.07 -9.46
N ILE A 43 1.13 3.51 -9.50
CA ILE A 43 0.06 2.76 -10.16
C ILE A 43 0.34 2.75 -11.65
N GLU A 44 0.34 1.57 -12.25
CA GLU A 44 0.35 1.43 -13.70
C GLU A 44 -0.80 2.24 -14.29
N ALA A 45 -0.47 3.16 -15.20
CA ALA A 45 -1.44 4.01 -15.84
C ALA A 45 -2.55 3.15 -16.44
N ILE A 46 -3.79 3.37 -16.00
CA ILE A 46 -4.95 2.76 -16.63
C ILE A 46 -5.04 3.40 -18.01
N GLY A 47 -4.47 2.72 -19.01
CA GLY A 47 -4.30 3.27 -20.37
C GLY A 47 -5.59 3.88 -20.91
N SER A 48 -5.44 4.93 -21.73
CA SER A 48 -6.56 5.62 -22.36
C SER A 48 -7.31 4.66 -23.29
N ALA A 49 -8.36 4.03 -22.79
CA ALA A 49 -9.18 3.14 -23.59
C ALA A 49 -10.00 3.96 -24.60
N SER A 50 -10.03 3.47 -25.84
CA SER A 50 -10.98 3.88 -26.86
C SER A 50 -12.42 3.60 -26.40
N GLN A 51 -13.26 4.63 -26.49
CA GLN A 51 -14.71 4.67 -26.18
C GLN A 51 -15.14 4.07 -24.81
N PRO A 52 -15.71 4.88 -23.90
CA PRO A 52 -16.25 4.36 -22.64
C PRO A 52 -17.47 3.45 -22.91
N THR A 53 -17.39 2.19 -22.45
CA THR A 53 -18.47 1.19 -22.46
C THR A 53 -18.77 0.68 -21.04
N LYS A 54 -19.95 0.08 -20.85
CA LYS A 54 -20.39 -0.54 -19.60
C LYS A 54 -19.45 -1.65 -19.15
N GLU A 55 -19.07 -2.53 -20.07
CA GLU A 55 -18.19 -3.68 -19.81
C GLU A 55 -16.80 -3.22 -19.38
N LEU A 56 -16.27 -2.20 -20.04
CA LEU A 56 -15.00 -1.60 -19.69
C LEU A 56 -15.07 -1.01 -18.28
N LEU A 57 -16.11 -0.22 -17.97
CA LEU A 57 -16.25 0.38 -16.64
C LEU A 57 -16.35 -0.71 -15.55
N VAL A 58 -17.22 -1.70 -15.72
CA VAL A 58 -17.36 -2.80 -14.75
C VAL A 58 -16.03 -3.53 -14.54
N SER A 59 -15.29 -3.81 -15.61
CA SER A 59 -13.96 -4.41 -15.53
C SER A 59 -12.98 -3.55 -14.74
N LYS A 60 -12.93 -2.24 -15.03
CA LYS A 60 -12.03 -1.30 -14.34
C LYS A 60 -12.37 -1.12 -12.86
N LEU A 61 -13.66 -1.09 -12.49
CA LEU A 61 -14.08 -1.04 -11.09
C LEU A 61 -13.59 -2.29 -10.34
N LYS A 62 -13.75 -3.49 -10.92
CA LYS A 62 -13.26 -4.74 -10.32
C LYS A 62 -11.74 -4.75 -10.17
N SER A 63 -11.01 -4.47 -11.25
CA SER A 63 -9.54 -4.47 -11.20
C SER A 63 -9.01 -3.41 -10.23
N GLY A 64 -9.63 -2.23 -10.21
CA GLY A 64 -9.27 -1.17 -9.28
C GLY A 64 -9.51 -1.55 -7.81
N ALA A 65 -10.61 -2.25 -7.52
CA ALA A 65 -10.93 -2.75 -6.18
C ALA A 65 -9.96 -3.84 -5.70
N ILE A 66 -9.56 -4.76 -6.58
CA ILE A 66 -8.55 -5.79 -6.29
C ILE A 66 -7.20 -5.13 -6.01
N ALA A 67 -6.74 -4.28 -6.92
CA ALA A 67 -5.44 -3.64 -6.78
C ALA A 67 -5.35 -2.74 -5.54
N ALA A 68 -6.44 -2.06 -5.14
CA ALA A 68 -6.46 -1.31 -3.90
C ALA A 68 -6.42 -2.19 -2.64
N SER A 69 -7.00 -3.39 -2.70
CA SER A 69 -6.86 -4.39 -1.64
C SER A 69 -5.41 -4.87 -1.51
N ASP A 70 -4.75 -5.12 -2.64
CA ASP A 70 -3.36 -5.56 -2.67
C ASP A 70 -2.42 -4.48 -2.14
N ASP A 71 -2.60 -3.22 -2.57
CA ASP A 71 -1.87 -2.06 -2.05
C ASP A 71 -2.00 -1.96 -0.52
N ASN A 72 -3.21 -2.18 0.01
CA ASN A 72 -3.44 -2.11 1.44
C ASN A 72 -2.78 -3.26 2.19
N PHE A 73 -2.83 -4.48 1.65
CA PHE A 73 -2.13 -5.63 2.23
C PHE A 73 -0.61 -5.38 2.27
N ILE A 74 -0.03 -4.86 1.20
CA ILE A 74 1.40 -4.50 1.13
C ILE A 74 1.71 -3.41 2.16
N ALA A 75 0.92 -2.34 2.21
CA ALA A 75 1.11 -1.25 3.16
C ALA A 75 1.03 -1.72 4.62
N ASP A 76 0.03 -2.54 4.96
CA ASP A 76 -0.13 -3.10 6.30
C ASP A 76 1.04 -4.02 6.67
N THR A 77 1.56 -4.78 5.70
CA THR A 77 2.74 -5.64 5.89
C THR A 77 4.00 -4.82 6.12
N LYS A 78 4.19 -3.74 5.36
CA LYS A 78 5.30 -2.79 5.57
C LYS A 78 5.21 -2.12 6.93
N ALA A 79 4.02 -1.65 7.33
CA ALA A 79 3.78 -1.05 8.64
C ALA A 79 4.07 -2.01 9.80
N LYS A 80 3.61 -3.27 9.71
CA LYS A 80 3.94 -4.32 10.69
C LYS A 80 5.45 -4.60 10.76
N THR A 81 6.13 -4.56 9.61
CA THR A 81 7.59 -4.74 9.56
C THR A 81 8.33 -3.61 10.29
N LEU A 82 7.89 -2.36 10.10
CA LEU A 82 8.42 -1.20 10.85
C LEU A 82 8.24 -1.38 12.37
N GLN A 83 7.09 -1.87 12.82
CA GLN A 83 6.88 -2.15 14.23
C GLN A 83 7.89 -3.16 14.81
N MET A 84 8.35 -4.12 13.99
CA MET A 84 9.35 -5.12 14.41
C MET A 84 10.79 -4.61 14.39
N VAL A 85 11.17 -3.75 13.44
CA VAL A 85 12.57 -3.28 13.29
C VAL A 85 12.87 -1.96 14.02
N GLY A 86 11.83 -1.29 14.55
CA GLY A 86 11.90 0.00 15.22
C GLY A 86 11.08 1.07 14.48
N TRP A 87 10.44 1.96 15.24
CA TRP A 87 9.57 2.99 14.65
C TRP A 87 10.40 4.11 14.01
N ASN A 88 10.13 4.37 12.74
CA ASN A 88 10.56 5.57 12.04
C ASN A 88 9.29 6.23 11.48
N ASP A 89 8.78 7.23 12.19
CA ASP A 89 7.49 7.88 11.89
C ASP A 89 7.44 8.43 10.46
N SER A 90 8.55 8.95 9.95
CA SER A 90 8.67 9.44 8.56
C SER A 90 8.39 8.35 7.52
N VAL A 91 8.85 7.11 7.78
CA VAL A 91 8.61 5.98 6.87
C VAL A 91 7.17 5.49 6.98
N PHE A 92 6.61 5.46 8.18
CA PHE A 92 5.21 5.11 8.40
C PHE A 92 4.26 6.09 7.70
N ASP A 93 4.51 7.39 7.85
CA ASP A 93 3.76 8.45 7.16
C ASP A 93 3.90 8.38 5.65
N SER A 94 5.09 8.04 5.14
CA SER A 94 5.32 7.82 3.70
C SER A 94 4.46 6.67 3.16
N ILE A 95 4.35 5.56 3.91
CA ILE A 95 3.49 4.42 3.53
C ILE A 95 2.01 4.83 3.56
N ALA A 96 1.57 5.52 4.61
CA ALA A 96 0.19 5.98 4.74
C ALA A 96 -0.18 6.97 3.61
N THR A 97 0.70 7.90 3.29
CA THR A 97 0.54 8.88 2.22
C THR A 97 0.50 8.21 0.85
N CYS A 98 1.43 7.28 0.58
CA CYS A 98 1.44 6.48 -0.65
C CYS A 98 0.10 5.78 -0.88
N ARG A 99 -0.46 5.17 0.17
CA ARG A 99 -1.75 4.48 0.10
C ARG A 99 -2.90 5.42 -0.27
N VAL A 100 -2.96 6.61 0.33
CA VAL A 100 -3.98 7.62 0.01
C VAL A 100 -3.84 8.11 -1.43
N ASN A 101 -2.61 8.44 -1.85
CA ASN A 101 -2.32 8.91 -3.21
C ASN A 101 -2.67 7.84 -4.25
N ASN A 102 -2.36 6.58 -3.97
CA ASN A 102 -2.69 5.49 -4.88
C ASN A 102 -4.21 5.32 -5.04
N ARG A 103 -4.96 5.35 -3.94
CA ARG A 103 -6.44 5.31 -4.01
C ARG A 103 -7.00 6.46 -4.84
N GLN A 104 -6.51 7.69 -4.61
CA GLN A 104 -6.95 8.86 -5.36
C GLN A 104 -6.62 8.75 -6.86
N ALA A 105 -5.40 8.36 -7.21
CA ALA A 105 -5.00 8.18 -8.60
C ALA A 105 -5.85 7.13 -9.33
N ARG A 106 -6.28 6.06 -8.64
CA ARG A 106 -7.23 5.07 -9.20
C ARG A 106 -8.59 5.69 -9.47
N ILE A 107 -9.11 6.49 -8.55
CA ILE A 107 -10.37 7.22 -8.72
C ILE A 107 -10.28 8.16 -9.92
N ASP A 108 -9.23 8.97 -9.98
CA ASP A 108 -9.00 9.96 -11.04
C ASP A 108 -8.88 9.30 -12.42
N ALA A 109 -8.23 8.12 -12.48
CA ALA A 109 -8.07 7.37 -13.73
C ALA A 109 -9.39 6.75 -14.25
N ILE A 110 -10.29 6.34 -13.35
CA ILE A 110 -11.56 5.68 -13.73
C ILE A 110 -12.69 6.70 -13.93
N LYS A 111 -12.61 7.85 -13.27
CA LYS A 111 -13.64 8.90 -13.32
C LYS A 111 -14.05 9.33 -14.75
N PRO A 112 -13.13 9.56 -15.70
CA PRO A 112 -13.50 9.90 -17.08
C PRO A 112 -14.30 8.80 -17.79
N ILE A 113 -14.00 7.52 -17.48
CA ILE A 113 -14.74 6.37 -18.03
C ILE A 113 -16.15 6.37 -17.46
N PHE A 114 -16.28 6.52 -16.14
CA PHE A 114 -17.58 6.62 -15.46
C PHE A 114 -18.43 7.76 -16.03
N ASP A 115 -17.89 8.96 -16.11
CA ASP A 115 -18.60 10.13 -16.62
C ASP A 115 -19.04 9.91 -18.09
N GLY A 116 -18.18 9.30 -18.90
CA GLY A 116 -18.49 8.91 -20.28
C GLY A 116 -19.62 7.89 -20.41
N VAL A 117 -19.63 6.83 -19.59
CA VAL A 117 -20.72 5.84 -19.57
C VAL A 117 -22.01 6.49 -19.08
N LYS A 118 -21.95 7.26 -17.99
CA LYS A 118 -23.10 7.96 -17.40
C LYS A 118 -23.82 8.88 -18.38
N LEU A 119 -23.07 9.63 -19.20
CA LEU A 119 -23.63 10.50 -20.23
C LEU A 119 -24.38 9.72 -21.32
N LYS A 120 -23.90 8.52 -21.67
CA LYS A 120 -24.48 7.63 -22.68
C LYS A 120 -25.71 6.86 -22.16
N THR A 121 -25.73 6.44 -20.89
CA THR A 121 -26.85 5.71 -20.28
C THR A 121 -28.11 6.59 -20.24
N LYS A 122 -29.14 6.23 -21.02
CA LYS A 122 -30.40 6.98 -21.11
C LYS A 122 -31.47 6.47 -20.16
N ASP A 123 -31.48 5.17 -19.90
CA ASP A 123 -32.39 4.57 -18.94
C ASP A 123 -32.12 5.13 -17.53
N LYS A 124 -33.19 5.51 -16.84
CA LYS A 124 -33.08 6.21 -15.54
C LYS A 124 -32.65 5.26 -14.44
N ASP A 125 -33.13 4.02 -14.46
CA ASP A 125 -32.85 3.06 -13.41
C ASP A 125 -31.45 2.46 -13.59
N GLU A 126 -31.03 2.17 -14.83
CA GLU A 126 -29.65 1.82 -15.15
C GLU A 126 -28.68 2.95 -14.78
N ARG A 127 -29.03 4.21 -15.08
CA ARG A 127 -28.20 5.36 -14.70
C ARG A 127 -28.09 5.48 -13.17
N ARG A 128 -29.16 5.22 -12.41
CA ARG A 128 -29.11 5.21 -10.94
C ARG A 128 -28.18 4.10 -10.44
N ALA A 129 -28.34 2.87 -10.95
CA ALA A 129 -27.51 1.73 -10.57
C ALA A 129 -26.03 1.96 -10.88
N LEU A 130 -25.73 2.56 -12.03
CA LEU A 130 -24.38 2.98 -12.41
C LEU A 130 -23.77 3.94 -11.38
N ILE A 131 -24.50 4.98 -10.99
CA ILE A 131 -24.04 5.96 -10.00
C ILE A 131 -23.80 5.28 -8.66
N GLU A 132 -24.72 4.43 -8.21
CA GLU A 132 -24.59 3.70 -6.95
C GLU A 132 -23.40 2.73 -6.95
N ALA A 133 -23.18 2.00 -8.04
CA ALA A 133 -22.03 1.11 -8.20
C ALA A 133 -20.70 1.88 -8.17
N TYR A 134 -20.64 3.04 -8.83
CA TYR A 134 -19.44 3.88 -8.80
C TYR A 134 -19.19 4.51 -7.41
N SER A 135 -20.22 5.09 -6.78
CA SER A 135 -20.06 5.73 -5.47
C SER A 135 -19.75 4.73 -4.35
N SER A 136 -20.31 3.51 -4.40
CA SER A 136 -19.94 2.44 -3.45
C SER A 136 -18.52 1.93 -3.68
N TRP A 137 -18.05 1.90 -4.93
CA TRP A 137 -16.66 1.61 -5.24
C TRP A 137 -15.71 2.68 -4.67
N GLU A 138 -16.01 3.97 -4.82
CA GLU A 138 -15.23 5.05 -4.20
C GLU A 138 -15.21 4.91 -2.67
N ALA A 139 -16.36 4.65 -2.04
CA ALA A 139 -16.46 4.45 -0.60
C ALA A 139 -15.65 3.22 -0.13
N TYR A 140 -15.65 2.15 -0.92
CA TYR A 140 -14.79 0.99 -0.67
C TYR A 140 -13.32 1.37 -0.76
N LEU A 141 -12.87 2.09 -1.78
CA LEU A 141 -11.46 2.50 -1.89
C LEU A 141 -11.00 3.36 -0.71
N MET A 142 -11.87 4.21 -0.18
CA MET A 142 -11.51 5.09 0.94
C MET A 142 -11.42 4.37 2.28
N SER A 143 -12.20 3.30 2.49
CA SER A 143 -12.29 2.60 3.78
C SER A 143 -11.64 1.21 3.81
N LEU A 144 -11.68 0.49 2.69
CA LEU A 144 -11.27 -0.92 2.50
C LEU A 144 -11.82 -1.89 3.56
N THR A 145 -13.01 -1.60 4.08
CA THR A 145 -13.69 -2.49 5.03
C THR A 145 -14.44 -3.62 4.31
N ALA A 146 -14.64 -4.74 4.99
CA ALA A 146 -15.45 -5.85 4.47
C ALA A 146 -16.89 -5.42 4.16
N ALA A 147 -17.48 -4.56 4.99
CA ALA A 147 -18.83 -4.03 4.77
C ALA A 147 -18.90 -3.17 3.50
N ALA A 148 -17.96 -2.26 3.29
CA ALA A 148 -17.91 -1.44 2.08
C ALA A 148 -17.62 -2.28 0.82
N LYS A 149 -16.80 -3.33 0.95
CA LYS A 149 -16.55 -4.28 -0.14
C LYS A 149 -17.84 -5.00 -0.56
N GLN A 150 -18.60 -5.52 0.41
CA GLN A 150 -19.86 -6.21 0.16
C GLN A 150 -20.90 -5.27 -0.48
N ASP A 151 -21.00 -4.03 0.00
CA ASP A 151 -21.89 -3.02 -0.58
C ASP A 151 -21.53 -2.72 -2.04
N PHE A 152 -20.23 -2.51 -2.33
CA PHE A 152 -19.72 -2.35 -3.68
C PHE A 152 -20.04 -3.56 -4.58
N GLU A 153 -19.71 -4.77 -4.13
CA GLU A 153 -19.93 -5.99 -4.92
C GLU A 153 -21.42 -6.20 -5.25
N SER A 154 -22.31 -5.91 -4.29
CA SER A 154 -23.76 -5.96 -4.48
C SER A 154 -24.23 -4.97 -5.54
N LYS A 155 -23.87 -3.69 -5.40
CA LYS A 155 -24.29 -2.61 -6.32
C LYS A 155 -23.70 -2.79 -7.72
N LEU A 156 -22.45 -3.23 -7.81
CA LEU A 156 -21.82 -3.54 -9.09
C LEU A 156 -22.51 -4.72 -9.79
N SER A 157 -22.86 -5.77 -9.04
CA SER A 157 -23.60 -6.91 -9.56
C SER A 157 -24.96 -6.50 -10.11
N TYR A 158 -25.69 -5.66 -9.36
CA TYR A 158 -26.97 -5.13 -9.81
C TYR A 158 -26.82 -4.33 -11.12
N TYR A 159 -25.93 -3.33 -11.15
CA TYR A 159 -25.68 -2.54 -12.36
C TYR A 159 -25.28 -3.38 -13.57
N LYS A 160 -24.43 -4.39 -13.37
CA LYS A 160 -23.97 -5.29 -14.44
C LYS A 160 -25.14 -6.02 -15.12
N ASN A 161 -26.20 -6.37 -14.37
CA ASN A 161 -27.30 -7.22 -14.85
C ASN A 161 -28.55 -6.44 -15.30
N MET A 162 -28.51 -5.10 -15.29
CA MET A 162 -29.52 -4.26 -15.95
C MET A 162 -29.27 -4.18 -17.46
#